data_AF-W1XFM6-F1
#
_entry.id   AF-W1XFM6-F1
#
_cell.length_a   1.000
_cell.length_b   1.000
_cell.length_c   1.000
_cell.angle_alpha   90.00
_cell.angle_beta   90.00
_cell.angle_gamma   90.00
#
_symmetry.space_group_name_H-M   'P 1'
#
loop_
_entity.id
_entity.type
_entity.pdbx_description
1 polymer ?
#
loop_
_entity_poly.entity_id
_entity_poly.type
_entity_poly.pdbx_seq_one_letter_code
_entity_poly.pdbx_strand_id
1 'polypeptide(L)'
;IKKILQKDEWNIIKKTKKGEKETNIKAMIKEFKFWVKDNALVMNTLISTGSREHLSADLLVKYIQENTSNVITDSFVDVKREEMYFYKNDKLVPLYKCV
;
A
#
# COMPACT_ATOMS: atom_id res chain seq x y z
N ILE A 1 -9.52 5.61 9.01
CA ILE A 1 -9.51 4.83 7.75
C ILE A 1 -10.62 5.20 6.79
N LYS A 2 -11.92 5.00 7.09
CA LYS A 2 -13.03 5.26 6.13
C LYS A 2 -12.94 6.61 5.42
N LYS A 3 -12.62 7.70 6.15
CA LYS A 3 -12.42 9.04 5.58
C LYS A 3 -11.28 9.12 4.55
N ILE A 4 -10.19 8.38 4.74
CA ILE A 4 -9.03 8.38 3.82
C ILE A 4 -9.41 7.64 2.53
N LEU A 5 -10.15 6.53 2.64
CA LEU A 5 -10.59 5.75 1.48
C LEU A 5 -11.50 6.56 0.54
N GLN A 6 -12.21 7.56 1.07
CA GLN A 6 -13.06 8.47 0.30
C GLN A 6 -12.27 9.57 -0.43
N LYS A 7 -11.00 9.82 -0.09
CA LYS A 7 -10.17 10.80 -0.82
C LYS A 7 -9.79 10.24 -2.18
N ASP A 8 -9.87 11.05 -3.23
CA ASP A 8 -9.51 10.65 -4.59
C ASP A 8 -8.00 10.41 -4.77
N GLU A 9 -7.17 11.12 -4.00
CA GLU A 9 -5.73 11.05 -4.11
C GLU A 9 -5.04 10.89 -2.76
N TRP A 10 -3.99 10.06 -2.73
CA TRP A 10 -3.13 9.85 -1.58
C TRP A 10 -1.73 10.33 -1.95
N ASN A 11 -1.51 11.64 -1.85
CA ASN A 11 -0.26 12.26 -2.29
C ASN A 11 0.82 12.16 -1.21
N ILE A 12 2.02 11.76 -1.62
CA ILE A 12 3.22 11.75 -0.79
C ILE A 12 4.42 12.34 -1.54
N ILE A 13 5.38 12.86 -0.79
CA ILE A 13 6.65 13.31 -1.33
C ILE A 13 7.65 12.15 -1.25
N LYS A 14 8.07 11.61 -2.40
CA LYS A 14 9.15 10.62 -2.50
C LYS A 14 10.47 11.32 -2.82
N LYS A 15 11.52 11.03 -2.04
CA LYS A 15 12.90 11.37 -2.41
C LYS A 15 13.40 10.39 -3.46
N THR A 16 13.82 10.91 -4.61
CA THR A 16 14.43 10.17 -5.71
C THR A 16 15.89 10.57 -5.86
N LYS A 17 16.66 9.81 -6.64
CA LYS A 17 18.05 10.17 -6.98
C LYS A 17 18.18 11.54 -7.67
N LYS A 18 17.09 12.10 -8.23
CA LYS A 18 17.08 13.38 -8.96
C LYS A 18 16.34 14.51 -8.21
N GLY A 19 15.96 14.30 -6.95
CA GLY A 19 15.20 15.27 -6.15
C GLY A 19 13.90 14.72 -5.60
N GLU A 20 13.02 15.60 -5.14
CA GLU A 20 11.72 15.24 -4.57
C GLU A 20 10.64 15.19 -5.65
N LYS A 21 9.77 14.19 -5.58
CA LYS A 21 8.64 14.03 -6.50
C LYS A 21 7.38 13.73 -5.71
N GLU A 22 6.34 14.52 -5.97
CA GLU A 22 4.99 14.21 -5.48
C GLU A 22 4.41 13.02 -6.26
N THR A 23 3.84 12.07 -5.53
CA THR A 23 3.30 10.83 -6.09
C THR A 23 1.99 10.47 -5.41
N ASN A 24 0.93 10.29 -6.20
CA ASN A 24 -0.33 9.73 -5.75
C ASN A 24 -0.19 8.21 -5.59
N ILE A 25 -0.07 7.71 -4.35
CA ILE A 25 0.05 6.27 -4.08
C ILE A 25 -1.27 5.53 -4.19
N LYS A 26 -2.42 6.21 -4.21
CA LYS A 26 -3.72 5.54 -4.34
C LYS A 26 -3.82 4.76 -5.65
N ALA A 27 -3.28 5.30 -6.74
CA ALA A 27 -3.20 4.64 -8.04
C ALA A 27 -2.35 3.37 -8.04
N MET A 28 -1.47 3.20 -7.05
CA MET A 28 -0.61 2.01 -6.89
C MET A 28 -1.28 0.92 -6.04
N ILE A 29 -2.49 1.15 -5.53
CA ILE A 29 -3.27 0.21 -4.73
C ILE A 29 -4.39 -0.34 -5.60
N LYS A 30 -4.34 -1.64 -5.88
CA LYS A 30 -5.29 -2.35 -6.75
C LYS A 30 -6.48 -2.90 -5.97
N GLU A 31 -6.22 -3.37 -4.75
CA GLU A 31 -7.25 -3.77 -3.80
C GLU A 31 -6.86 -3.29 -2.39
N PHE A 32 -7.86 -2.88 -1.61
CA PHE A 32 -7.68 -2.49 -0.22
C PHE A 32 -8.84 -3.00 0.63
N LYS A 33 -8.56 -3.98 1.48
CA LYS A 33 -9.48 -4.50 2.50
C LYS A 33 -8.89 -4.24 3.86
N PHE A 34 -9.74 -3.91 4.84
CA PHE A 34 -9.29 -3.68 6.20
C PHE A 34 -10.36 -4.07 7.21
N TRP A 35 -9.93 -4.42 8.41
CA TRP A 35 -10.79 -4.66 9.55
C TRP A 35 -10.03 -4.33 10.84
N VAL A 36 -10.76 -4.23 11.95
CA VAL A 36 -10.16 -4.04 13.27
C VAL A 36 -10.25 -5.36 14.02
N LYS A 37 -9.13 -5.81 14.56
CA LYS A 37 -9.03 -7.04 15.37
C LYS A 37 -8.10 -6.76 16.55
N ASP A 38 -8.53 -7.10 17.76
CA ASP A 38 -7.72 -6.95 18.98
C ASP A 38 -7.13 -5.54 19.15
N ASN A 39 -7.93 -4.50 18.86
CA ASN A 39 -7.54 -3.09 18.81
C ASN A 39 -6.43 -2.73 17.81
N ALA A 40 -6.05 -3.65 16.92
CA ALA A 40 -5.15 -3.41 15.80
C ALA A 40 -5.93 -3.22 14.49
N LEU A 41 -5.42 -2.33 13.63
CA LEU A 41 -5.88 -2.22 12.25
C LEU A 41 -5.17 -3.27 11.41
N VAL A 42 -5.94 -4.19 10.83
CA VAL A 42 -5.42 -5.17 9.87
C VAL A 42 -5.78 -4.71 8.46
N MET A 43 -4.80 -4.73 7.57
CA MET A 43 -4.95 -4.35 6.17
C MET A 43 -4.51 -5.54 5.28
N ASN A 44 -5.39 -5.95 4.37
CA ASN A 44 -5.05 -6.86 3.28
C ASN A 44 -5.13 -6.06 1.98
N THR A 45 -3.97 -5.83 1.36
CA THR A 45 -3.85 -4.93 0.22
C THR A 45 -3.10 -5.60 -0.93
N LEU A 46 -3.52 -5.26 -2.14
CA LEU A 46 -2.81 -5.61 -3.35
C LEU A 46 -2.18 -4.33 -3.91
N ILE A 47 -0.86 -4.26 -3.92
CA ILE A 47 -0.11 -3.06 -4.29
C ILE A 47 0.83 -3.32 -5.47
N SER A 48 1.12 -2.27 -6.23
CA SER A 48 2.05 -2.33 -7.35
C SER A 48 3.50 -2.48 -6.88
N THR A 49 4.18 -3.48 -7.44
CA THR A 49 5.59 -3.79 -7.16
C THR A 49 6.36 -3.83 -8.48
N GLY A 50 7.03 -2.72 -8.83
CA GLY A 50 7.84 -2.63 -10.04
C GLY A 50 8.66 -1.34 -10.06
N SER A 51 9.79 -1.31 -10.78
CA SER A 51 10.76 -0.21 -10.68
C SER A 51 10.19 1.20 -10.90
N ARG A 52 9.15 1.32 -11.73
CA ARG A 52 8.50 2.61 -12.04
C ARG A 52 7.32 2.95 -11.12
N GLU A 53 6.66 1.94 -10.55
CA GLU A 53 5.38 2.08 -9.83
C GLU A 53 5.40 1.35 -8.48
N HIS A 54 6.56 1.31 -7.83
CA HIS A 54 6.70 0.61 -6.56
C HIS A 54 6.05 1.39 -5.41
N LEU A 55 5.10 0.74 -4.73
CA LEU A 55 4.63 1.09 -3.41
C LEU A 55 5.12 0.03 -2.42
N SER A 56 5.94 0.42 -1.46
CA SER A 56 6.34 -0.49 -0.36
C SER A 56 5.25 -0.53 0.70
N ALA A 57 5.16 -1.64 1.43
CA ALA A 57 4.24 -1.79 2.55
C ALA A 57 4.50 -0.72 3.63
N ASP A 58 5.77 -0.44 3.94
CA ASP A 58 6.15 0.57 4.93
C ASP A 58 5.64 1.97 4.57
N LEU A 59 5.68 2.32 3.28
CA LEU A 59 5.25 3.63 2.82
C LEU A 59 3.73 3.78 2.88
N LEU A 60 3.01 2.70 2.57
CA LEU A 60 1.56 2.64 2.73
C LEU A 60 1.18 2.76 4.21
N VAL A 61 1.84 1.98 5.09
CA VAL A 61 1.64 2.03 6.53
C VAL A 61 1.89 3.43 7.06
N LYS A 62 3.03 4.04 6.72
CA LYS A 62 3.38 5.40 7.12
C LYS A 62 2.30 6.40 6.69
N TYR A 63 1.85 6.34 5.44
CA TYR A 63 0.78 7.22 4.95
C TYR A 63 -0.50 7.07 5.77
N ILE A 64 -0.90 5.82 6.04
CA ILE A 64 -2.09 5.54 6.85
C ILE A 64 -1.92 6.08 8.27
N GLN A 65 -0.76 5.89 8.88
CA GLN A 65 -0.45 6.39 10.22
C GLN A 65 -0.52 7.93 10.28
N GLU A 66 0.10 8.63 9.33
CA GLU A 66 0.10 10.10 9.24
C GLU A 66 -1.29 10.68 8.96
N ASN A 67 -2.19 9.91 8.35
CA ASN A 67 -3.54 10.35 7.99
C ASN A 67 -4.64 9.79 8.91
N THR A 68 -4.29 9.05 9.97
CA THR A 68 -5.23 8.55 10.98
C THR A 68 -4.87 9.04 12.38
N SER A 69 -5.85 8.96 13.29
CA SER A 69 -5.67 9.26 14.71
C SER A 69 -5.54 7.98 15.52
N ASN A 70 -5.07 8.09 16.76
CA ASN A 70 -4.92 6.98 17.72
C ASN A 70 -3.92 5.91 17.27
N VAL A 71 -2.92 6.32 16.49
CA VAL A 71 -1.82 5.46 16.07
C VAL A 71 -0.75 5.47 17.15
N ILE A 72 -0.31 4.29 17.57
CA ILE A 72 0.89 4.13 18.38
C ILE A 72 2.07 4.07 17.40
N THR A 73 2.73 5.20 17.16
CA THR A 73 3.77 5.34 16.13
C THR A 73 5.01 4.48 16.39
N ASP A 74 5.24 4.12 17.66
CA ASP A 74 6.38 3.30 18.10
C ASP A 74 6.02 1.81 18.23
N SER A 75 4.87 1.41 17.68
CA SER A 75 4.43 0.02 17.67
C SER A 75 5.01 -0.73 16.47
N PHE A 76 5.36 -2.00 16.67
CA PHE A 76 5.80 -2.86 15.58
C PHE A 76 4.66 -3.10 14.59
N VAL A 77 4.97 -2.95 13.30
CA VAL A 77 4.04 -3.27 12.21
C VAL A 77 4.47 -4.57 11.57
N ASP A 78 3.60 -5.59 11.68
CA ASP A 78 3.82 -6.86 11.00
C ASP A 78 3.43 -6.76 9.53
N VAL A 79 4.36 -7.15 8.65
CA VAL A 79 4.18 -7.12 7.19
C VAL A 79 4.45 -8.51 6.64
N LYS A 80 3.42 -9.11 6.05
CA LYS A 80 3.51 -10.41 5.39
C LYS A 80 3.13 -10.31 3.92
N ARG A 81 4.00 -10.81 3.04
CA ARG A 81 3.68 -11.01 1.61
C ARG A 81 2.95 -12.34 1.44
N GLU A 82 1.69 -12.30 1.00
CA GLU A 82 0.88 -13.51 0.79
C GLU A 82 1.05 -14.10 -0.62
N GLU A 83 0.98 -13.28 -1.66
CA GLU A 83 1.02 -13.72 -3.06
C GLU A 83 1.73 -12.70 -3.95
N MET A 84 2.25 -13.13 -5.09
CA MET A 84 2.74 -12.24 -6.15
C MET A 84 1.97 -12.48 -7.45
N TYR A 85 1.68 -11.40 -8.15
CA TYR A 85 0.92 -11.43 -9.39
C TYR A 85 1.70 -10.76 -10.51
N PHE A 86 1.44 -11.20 -11.73
CA PHE A 86 1.87 -10.49 -12.93
C PHE A 86 0.67 -10.30 -13.86
N TYR A 87 0.80 -9.38 -14.81
CA TYR A 87 -0.24 -9.15 -15.82
C TYR A 87 -0.06 -10.11 -17.00
N LYS A 88 -1.13 -10.86 -17.31
CA LYS A 88 -1.28 -11.64 -18.55
C LYS A 88 -2.60 -11.26 -19.18
N ASN A 89 -2.56 -10.69 -20.39
CA ASN A 89 -3.76 -10.20 -21.10
C ASN A 89 -4.61 -9.28 -20.19
N ASP A 90 -3.95 -8.29 -19.58
CA ASP A 90 -4.54 -7.31 -18.63
C ASP A 90 -5.19 -7.90 -17.36
N LYS A 91 -4.99 -9.20 -17.11
CA LYS A 91 -5.47 -9.87 -15.90
C LYS A 91 -4.31 -10.19 -14.98
N LEU A 92 -4.55 -10.01 -13.68
CA LEU A 92 -3.61 -10.44 -12.66
C LEU A 92 -3.69 -11.95 -12.49
N VAL A 93 -2.56 -12.62 -12.73
CA VAL A 93 -2.42 -14.06 -12.56
C VAL A 93 -1.35 -14.31 -11.50
N PRO A 94 -1.61 -15.21 -10.53
CA PRO A 94 -0.59 -15.59 -9.55
C PRO A 94 0.67 -16.12 -10.21
N LEU A 95 1.83 -15.72 -9.72
CA LEU A 95 3.12 -16.06 -10.31
C LEU A 95 3.35 -17.57 -10.35
N TYR A 96 2.86 -18.31 -9.35
CA TYR A 96 3.02 -19.77 -9.30
C TYR A 96 2.30 -20.51 -10.45
N LYS A 97 1.31 -19.88 -11.12
CA LYS A 97 0.62 -20.47 -12.28
C LYS A 97 1.42 -20.34 -13.58
N CYS A 98 2.61 -19.75 -13.51
CA CYS A 98 3.48 -19.51 -14.66
C CYS A 98 4.81 -20.27 -14.60
N VAL A 99 5.03 -21.05 -13.54
CA VAL A 99 6.16 -21.98 -13.42
C VAL A 99 5.74 -23.33 -13.97
#